data_AF-A0A8T8HUF2-F1
#
_entry.id   AF-A0A8T8HUF2-F1
#
_cell.length_a   1.000
_cell.length_b   1.000
_cell.length_c   1.000
_cell.angle_alpha   90.00
_cell.angle_beta   90.00
_cell.angle_gamma   90.00
#
_symmetry.space_group_name_H-M   'P 1'
#
loop_
_entity.id
_entity.type
_entity.pdbx_description
1 polymer ?
#
loop_
_entity_poly.entity_id
_entity_poly.type
_entity_poly.pdbx_seq_one_letter_code
_entity_poly.pdbx_strand_id
1 'polypeptide(L)'
;TPPARPVAVPPGASVEGMRGAEAVREAALRALAEAGARKGLTGKGTGARNALLAALSSETLQSMLPGMTTGPLEVPGLHEAALVNAQRANLKVYARLLDPRLDSLTDGVKLENPTSRTQTTGTEVKHSDSGDVTVGLPAFGYNRKAVDGQGEPDLPRSVNSASTGPEWKHSAEDSTTGAGRPTSGTAQNLKPSGRTALVEFDVEYRFVAEVDGREVTFDLRVPRSADLRMPVADLEPVLGRTVDADLAAAQDAVQAAAKTWRDAQALADRARHHAQRLLIDQVAAQQDVARLADREGRAQADLGAAQGDVAAARRRHDAVLAAHPALTDLPPRIDALGQARSHTEGLLPGLEGTARDTRSAVELLEAESADLAERSRRLRERLAEIHDAEIRDAVIRAAGSHRAAPDTAPGTTSGPAPGPTSGPAPGPTSGPALDTASDTASDTPADNTPADNTPAESTPGGDLAARTAPLTAELDQVTARLAEIDADLVPERRRARDAATALDDARRTAREHADGIDRLTRRLETTRAEVEPRLEHERAQERAARARAARSAATLADVRQQLEDARAAAAGFPALIEAAKADLRDRQTAADTAQRTWWDAKKTADRLIGEFAPAPN
;
A
#
# COMPACT_ATOMS: atom_id res chain seq x y z
N THR A 1 -29.69 7.98 94.68
CA THR A 1 -30.62 7.91 93.53
C THR A 1 -31.36 6.58 93.60
N PRO A 2 -32.67 6.50 93.27
CA PRO A 2 -33.27 5.20 92.99
C PRO A 2 -32.51 4.49 91.86
N PRO A 3 -32.44 3.15 91.83
CA PRO A 3 -31.79 2.43 90.74
C PRO A 3 -32.52 2.70 89.43
N ALA A 4 -31.78 3.05 88.38
CA ALA A 4 -32.33 3.13 87.03
C ALA A 4 -32.92 1.76 86.64
N ARG A 5 -34.07 1.76 85.96
CA ARG A 5 -34.77 0.53 85.59
C ARG A 5 -33.94 -0.25 84.56
N PRO A 6 -33.53 -1.50 84.83
CA PRO A 6 -32.81 -2.30 83.84
C PRO A 6 -33.66 -2.52 82.60
N VAL A 7 -33.07 -2.26 81.43
CA VAL A 7 -33.69 -2.47 80.12
C VAL A 7 -33.25 -3.83 79.59
N ALA A 8 -34.21 -4.63 79.14
CA ALA A 8 -33.93 -5.90 78.48
C ALA A 8 -33.45 -5.65 77.04
N VAL A 9 -32.44 -6.39 76.58
CA VAL A 9 -32.00 -6.34 75.18
C VAL A 9 -33.09 -6.93 74.30
N PRO A 10 -33.63 -6.19 73.30
CA PRO A 10 -34.59 -6.76 72.36
C PRO A 10 -33.96 -7.92 71.57
N PRO A 11 -34.67 -9.03 71.30
CA PRO A 11 -34.10 -10.16 70.55
C PRO A 11 -33.64 -9.83 69.13
N GLY A 12 -34.15 -8.75 68.53
CA GLY A 12 -33.71 -8.23 67.23
C GLY A 12 -32.57 -7.21 67.29
N ALA A 13 -32.08 -6.85 68.48
CA ALA A 13 -31.01 -5.87 68.65
C ALA A 13 -29.62 -6.47 68.47
N SER A 14 -28.70 -5.69 67.90
CA SER A 14 -27.29 -6.03 67.69
C SER A 14 -26.39 -4.98 68.33
N VAL A 15 -25.31 -5.40 68.99
CA VAL A 15 -24.37 -4.50 69.65
C VAL A 15 -23.32 -4.04 68.64
N GLU A 16 -23.39 -2.79 68.18
CA GLU A 16 -22.47 -2.23 67.18
C GLU A 16 -21.22 -1.61 67.80
N GLY A 17 -21.36 -0.98 68.98
CA GLY A 17 -20.27 -0.35 69.71
C GLY A 17 -20.21 -0.82 71.17
N MET A 18 -18.99 -0.91 71.71
CA MET A 18 -18.74 -1.21 73.12
C MET A 18 -17.51 -0.43 73.60
N ARG A 19 -17.62 0.23 74.76
CA ARG A 19 -16.60 1.15 75.31
C ARG A 19 -16.33 0.83 76.78
N GLY A 20 -15.20 1.30 77.30
CA GLY A 20 -14.86 1.12 78.72
C GLY A 20 -14.36 -0.28 79.11
N ALA A 21 -14.04 -1.16 78.15
CA ALA A 21 -13.47 -2.49 78.41
C ALA A 21 -12.19 -2.44 79.28
N GLU A 22 -11.45 -1.32 79.32
CA GLU A 22 -10.37 -1.11 80.29
C GLU A 22 -10.87 -1.01 81.74
N ALA A 23 -11.84 -0.14 82.03
CA ALA A 23 -12.45 -0.05 83.35
C ALA A 23 -13.09 -1.38 83.80
N VAL A 24 -13.70 -2.13 82.86
CA VAL A 24 -14.22 -3.50 83.12
C VAL A 24 -13.10 -4.46 83.52
N ARG A 25 -11.96 -4.43 82.83
CA ARG A 25 -10.78 -5.26 83.17
C ARG A 25 -10.13 -4.86 84.49
N GLU A 26 -10.11 -3.58 84.83
CA GLU A 26 -9.60 -3.09 86.11
C GLU A 26 -10.53 -3.43 87.29
N ALA A 27 -11.84 -3.26 87.13
CA ALA A 27 -12.84 -3.67 88.12
C ALA A 27 -12.82 -5.18 88.37
N ALA A 28 -12.65 -6.00 87.33
CA ALA A 28 -12.46 -7.44 87.46
C ALA A 28 -11.20 -7.82 88.26
N LEU A 29 -10.05 -7.19 87.95
CA LEU A 29 -8.80 -7.39 88.70
C LEU A 29 -8.95 -6.95 90.17
N ARG A 30 -9.72 -5.88 90.42
CA ARG A 30 -10.03 -5.38 91.77
C ARG A 30 -10.93 -6.34 92.54
N ALA A 31 -12.01 -6.82 91.95
CA ALA A 31 -12.93 -7.78 92.57
C ALA A 31 -12.19 -9.07 92.98
N LEU A 32 -11.32 -9.60 92.10
CA LEU A 32 -10.45 -10.74 92.40
C LEU A 32 -9.48 -10.44 93.56
N ALA A 33 -8.87 -9.26 93.60
CA ALA A 33 -7.97 -8.87 94.69
C ALA A 33 -8.71 -8.72 96.04
N GLU A 34 -9.92 -8.15 96.05
CA GLU A 34 -10.76 -8.00 97.25
C GLU A 34 -11.35 -9.35 97.74
N ALA A 35 -11.53 -10.31 96.82
CA ALA A 35 -11.82 -11.72 97.13
C ALA A 35 -10.61 -12.49 97.70
N GLY A 36 -9.38 -12.04 97.45
CA GLY A 36 -8.14 -12.61 98.02
C GLY A 36 -7.13 -13.17 97.01
N ALA A 37 -7.27 -12.86 95.72
CA ALA A 37 -6.36 -13.33 94.67
C ALA A 37 -4.96 -12.69 94.77
N ARG A 38 -3.94 -13.54 94.92
CA ARG A 38 -2.52 -13.18 94.98
C ARG A 38 -1.96 -12.84 93.60
N LYS A 39 -0.70 -12.37 93.60
CA LYS A 39 0.02 -11.95 92.39
C LYS A 39 0.17 -13.04 91.32
N GLY A 40 0.04 -14.34 91.64
CA GLY A 40 0.03 -15.39 90.61
C GLY A 40 -1.24 -15.41 89.74
N LEU A 41 -2.37 -14.93 90.28
CA LEU A 41 -3.61 -14.75 89.52
C LEU A 41 -3.68 -13.36 88.86
N THR A 42 -3.39 -12.29 89.62
CA THR A 42 -3.63 -10.89 89.19
C THR A 42 -2.39 -10.13 88.70
N GLY A 43 -1.19 -10.71 88.82
CA GLY A 43 0.08 -10.06 88.47
C GLY A 43 0.30 -9.87 86.97
N LYS A 44 1.09 -8.86 86.59
CA LYS A 44 1.44 -8.63 85.18
C LYS A 44 2.19 -9.83 84.60
N GLY A 45 1.77 -10.32 83.44
CA GLY A 45 2.43 -11.42 82.72
C GLY A 45 2.00 -12.85 83.12
N THR A 46 1.06 -13.04 84.04
CA THR A 46 0.57 -14.38 84.40
C THR A 46 -0.46 -14.90 83.38
N GLY A 47 -0.54 -16.23 83.21
CA GLY A 47 -1.51 -16.87 82.31
C GLY A 47 -2.95 -16.53 82.68
N ALA A 48 -3.29 -16.59 83.97
CA ALA A 48 -4.61 -16.23 84.49
C ALA A 48 -4.99 -14.76 84.19
N ARG A 49 -4.06 -13.81 84.36
CA ARG A 49 -4.30 -12.41 83.99
C ARG A 49 -4.48 -12.25 82.48
N ASN A 50 -3.69 -12.93 81.67
CA ASN A 50 -3.81 -12.83 80.21
C ASN A 50 -5.15 -13.41 79.72
N ALA A 51 -5.61 -14.54 80.30
CA ALA A 51 -6.93 -15.10 80.06
C ALA A 51 -8.05 -14.12 80.47
N LEU A 52 -7.95 -13.49 81.64
CA LEU A 52 -8.87 -12.45 82.11
C LEU A 52 -8.96 -11.26 81.15
N LEU A 53 -7.82 -10.73 80.71
CA LEU A 53 -7.75 -9.57 79.82
C LEU A 53 -8.28 -9.87 78.41
N ALA A 54 -8.23 -11.13 77.96
CA ALA A 54 -8.81 -11.59 76.70
C ALA A 54 -10.32 -11.88 76.81
N ALA A 55 -10.75 -12.55 77.89
CA ALA A 55 -12.16 -12.82 78.16
C ALA A 55 -12.99 -11.52 78.36
N LEU A 56 -12.35 -10.47 78.87
CA LEU A 56 -12.94 -9.13 79.04
C LEU A 56 -12.41 -8.13 77.99
N SER A 57 -12.09 -8.61 76.77
CA SER A 57 -11.79 -7.74 75.63
C SER A 57 -13.05 -7.00 75.14
N SER A 58 -12.88 -5.90 74.40
CA SER A 58 -14.01 -5.16 73.81
C SER A 58 -14.86 -6.04 72.89
N GLU A 59 -14.23 -6.92 72.10
CA GLU A 59 -14.92 -7.82 71.16
C GLU A 59 -15.69 -8.91 71.89
N THR A 60 -15.09 -9.50 72.95
CA THR A 60 -15.74 -10.52 73.78
C THR A 60 -16.94 -9.92 74.52
N LEU A 61 -16.76 -8.74 75.13
CA LEU A 61 -17.83 -8.04 75.84
C LEU A 61 -18.95 -7.61 74.88
N GLN A 62 -18.63 -7.06 73.71
CA GLN A 62 -19.61 -6.75 72.65
C GLN A 62 -20.44 -7.99 72.25
N SER A 63 -19.76 -9.12 72.00
CA SER A 63 -20.42 -10.35 71.56
C SER A 63 -21.22 -11.05 72.66
N MET A 64 -20.83 -10.90 73.93
CA MET A 64 -21.47 -11.57 75.06
C MET A 64 -22.49 -10.69 75.80
N LEU A 65 -22.50 -9.36 75.59
CA LEU A 65 -23.37 -8.42 76.29
C LEU A 65 -24.86 -8.83 76.33
N PRO A 66 -25.50 -9.32 75.24
CA PRO A 66 -26.88 -9.80 75.31
C PRO A 66 -27.05 -10.96 76.31
N GLY A 67 -26.16 -11.95 76.26
CA GLY A 67 -26.14 -13.08 77.21
C GLY A 67 -25.83 -12.63 78.64
N MET A 68 -24.96 -11.64 78.82
CA MET A 68 -24.61 -11.07 80.13
C MET A 68 -25.79 -10.38 80.83
N THR A 69 -26.87 -10.03 80.10
CA THR A 69 -28.12 -9.52 80.71
C THR A 69 -29.06 -10.61 81.22
N THR A 70 -28.82 -11.88 80.89
CA THR A 70 -29.67 -13.02 81.29
C THR A 70 -28.92 -14.08 82.12
N GLY A 71 -27.60 -14.15 82.03
CA GLY A 71 -26.73 -15.03 82.81
C GLY A 71 -25.29 -14.49 82.90
N PRO A 72 -24.37 -15.22 83.55
CA PRO A 72 -22.98 -14.76 83.69
C PRO A 72 -22.14 -15.04 82.45
N LEU A 73 -21.25 -14.10 82.11
CA LEU A 73 -20.00 -14.42 81.42
C LEU A 73 -19.03 -15.00 82.46
N GLU A 74 -18.73 -16.30 82.39
CA GLU A 74 -17.71 -16.94 83.22
C GLU A 74 -16.33 -16.82 82.56
N VAL A 75 -15.33 -16.32 83.30
CA VAL A 75 -13.96 -16.15 82.77
C VAL A 75 -13.16 -17.45 82.91
N PRO A 76 -12.73 -18.09 81.81
CA PRO A 76 -11.98 -19.33 81.86
C PRO A 76 -10.52 -19.13 82.32
N GLY A 77 -9.93 -20.18 82.89
CA GLY A 77 -8.47 -20.25 83.10
C GLY A 77 -7.90 -19.53 84.33
N LEU A 78 -8.74 -19.09 85.27
CA LEU A 78 -8.30 -18.40 86.50
C LEU A 78 -7.70 -19.34 87.57
N HIS A 79 -6.53 -19.91 87.28
CA HIS A 79 -5.75 -20.72 88.23
C HIS A 79 -4.27 -20.32 88.25
N GLU A 80 -3.64 -20.44 89.40
CA GLU A 80 -2.22 -20.13 89.58
C GLU A 80 -1.34 -21.32 89.17
N ALA A 81 -0.30 -21.07 88.36
CA ALA A 81 0.60 -22.12 87.84
C ALA A 81 1.73 -22.54 88.82
N ALA A 82 1.58 -22.27 90.12
CA ALA A 82 2.58 -22.57 91.14
C ALA A 82 2.47 -24.02 91.62
N LEU A 83 3.60 -24.74 91.72
CA LEU A 83 3.59 -26.15 92.19
C LEU A 83 3.22 -26.30 93.69
N VAL A 84 3.22 -25.22 94.46
CA VAL A 84 2.90 -25.23 95.90
C VAL A 84 2.00 -24.04 96.21
N ASN A 85 0.85 -24.29 96.85
CA ASN A 85 -0.18 -23.30 97.20
C ASN A 85 -0.86 -22.60 96.02
N ALA A 86 -1.09 -23.29 94.89
CA ALA A 86 -1.85 -22.75 93.76
C ALA A 86 -3.28 -22.35 94.15
N GLN A 87 -3.61 -21.05 94.04
CA GLN A 87 -4.98 -20.58 94.19
C GLN A 87 -5.86 -20.92 92.98
N ARG A 88 -7.15 -21.09 93.24
CA ARG A 88 -8.19 -21.16 92.20
C ARG A 88 -9.18 -20.02 92.39
N ALA A 89 -9.57 -19.40 91.29
CA ALA A 89 -10.60 -18.38 91.29
C ALA A 89 -11.68 -18.67 90.23
N ASN A 90 -12.87 -18.14 90.48
CA ASN A 90 -13.94 -18.03 89.51
C ASN A 90 -14.32 -16.55 89.39
N LEU A 91 -14.63 -16.07 88.20
CA LEU A 91 -15.14 -14.73 87.98
C LEU A 91 -16.33 -14.82 87.04
N LYS A 92 -17.49 -14.41 87.56
CA LYS A 92 -18.75 -14.31 86.82
C LYS A 92 -19.07 -12.84 86.62
N VAL A 93 -19.29 -12.42 85.38
CA VAL A 93 -19.61 -11.03 85.05
C VAL A 93 -21.01 -10.96 84.44
N TYR A 94 -21.90 -10.26 85.12
CA TYR A 94 -23.24 -9.92 84.63
C TYR A 94 -23.24 -8.48 84.10
N ALA A 95 -24.21 -8.13 83.26
CA ALA A 95 -24.43 -6.78 82.78
C ALA A 95 -25.90 -6.38 82.88
N ARG A 96 -26.16 -5.07 83.02
CA ARG A 96 -27.49 -4.47 82.90
C ARG A 96 -27.38 -3.22 82.05
N LEU A 97 -28.32 -3.05 81.12
CA LEU A 97 -28.43 -1.83 80.33
C LEU A 97 -29.32 -0.81 81.05
N LEU A 98 -28.86 0.44 81.10
CA LEU A 98 -29.48 1.56 81.80
C LEU A 98 -29.56 2.81 80.91
N ASP A 99 -30.44 3.74 81.28
CA ASP A 99 -30.58 5.11 80.76
C ASP A 99 -30.44 5.25 79.22
N PRO A 100 -31.29 4.53 78.44
CA PRO A 100 -31.19 4.45 76.99
C PRO A 100 -31.47 5.78 76.28
N ARG A 101 -30.69 6.07 75.23
CA ARG A 101 -30.74 7.32 74.48
C ARG A 101 -30.72 7.01 72.98
N LEU A 102 -31.63 7.62 72.21
CA LEU A 102 -31.54 7.55 70.75
C LEU A 102 -30.33 8.37 70.29
N ASP A 103 -29.38 7.72 69.61
CA ASP A 103 -28.25 8.38 68.96
C ASP A 103 -28.56 8.71 67.50
N SER A 104 -29.14 7.75 66.77
CA SER A 104 -29.44 7.93 65.35
C SER A 104 -30.55 7.00 64.84
N LEU A 105 -31.27 7.46 63.80
CA LEU A 105 -32.15 6.61 62.99
C LEU A 105 -31.45 6.30 61.65
N THR A 106 -31.68 5.11 61.10
CA THR A 106 -31.10 4.72 59.80
C THR A 106 -31.94 3.67 59.08
N ASP A 107 -32.25 3.92 57.82
CA ASP A 107 -33.02 3.03 56.97
C ASP A 107 -32.13 2.05 56.18
N GLY A 108 -32.55 0.79 56.10
CA GLY A 108 -31.90 -0.21 55.25
C GLY A 108 -30.59 -0.82 55.77
N VAL A 109 -30.19 -0.54 57.02
CA VAL A 109 -29.06 -1.23 57.67
C VAL A 109 -29.43 -2.69 57.93
N LYS A 110 -28.50 -3.61 57.65
CA LYS A 110 -28.64 -5.03 58.02
C LYS A 110 -28.32 -5.20 59.50
N LEU A 111 -29.26 -5.72 60.27
CA LEU A 111 -29.00 -6.17 61.64
C LEU A 111 -28.24 -7.51 61.55
N GLU A 112 -27.01 -7.56 62.05
CA GLU A 112 -26.30 -8.83 62.29
C GLU A 112 -27.02 -9.55 63.45
N ASN A 113 -27.41 -10.81 63.24
CA ASN A 113 -28.10 -11.60 64.25
C ASN A 113 -27.13 -11.88 65.43
N PRO A 114 -27.45 -11.46 66.68
CA PRO A 114 -26.54 -11.58 67.82
C PRO A 114 -26.16 -13.03 68.17
N THR A 115 -26.84 -14.04 67.61
CA THR A 115 -26.54 -15.46 67.84
C THR A 115 -25.62 -16.11 66.79
N SER A 116 -25.21 -15.42 65.72
CA SER A 116 -24.54 -16.06 64.57
C SER A 116 -23.45 -15.24 63.88
N ARG A 117 -22.28 -15.09 64.53
CA ARG A 117 -21.03 -14.77 63.82
C ARG A 117 -20.44 -16.00 63.13
N THR A 118 -20.90 -16.32 61.92
CA THR A 118 -20.19 -17.27 61.04
C THR A 118 -19.10 -16.58 60.24
N GLN A 119 -17.84 -17.01 60.42
CA GLN A 119 -16.78 -16.68 59.48
C GLN A 119 -16.97 -17.52 58.21
N THR A 120 -16.92 -16.89 57.04
CA THR A 120 -17.09 -17.58 55.75
C THR A 120 -16.24 -16.89 54.69
N THR A 121 -15.18 -17.57 54.24
CA THR A 121 -14.19 -17.04 53.30
C THR A 121 -14.74 -17.09 51.86
N GLY A 122 -15.65 -16.17 51.53
CA GLY A 122 -16.27 -16.09 50.20
C GLY A 122 -15.40 -15.35 49.18
N THR A 123 -14.92 -16.05 48.15
CA THR A 123 -14.25 -15.44 46.99
C THR A 123 -15.27 -14.90 45.99
N GLU A 124 -15.85 -13.73 46.26
CA GLU A 124 -16.87 -13.11 45.40
C GLU A 124 -16.26 -11.93 44.60
N VAL A 125 -15.99 -12.15 43.31
CA VAL A 125 -15.39 -11.13 42.42
C VAL A 125 -16.45 -10.14 41.97
N LYS A 126 -16.36 -8.90 42.46
CA LYS A 126 -17.15 -7.77 41.96
C LYS A 126 -16.35 -7.02 40.89
N HIS A 127 -16.76 -7.15 39.64
CA HIS A 127 -16.27 -6.27 38.57
C HIS A 127 -16.70 -4.82 38.86
N SER A 128 -15.74 -3.90 38.71
CA SER A 128 -15.91 -2.47 38.97
C SER A 128 -15.20 -1.68 37.89
N ASP A 129 -15.87 -1.47 36.75
CA ASP A 129 -15.35 -0.64 35.66
C ASP A 129 -15.24 0.82 36.10
N SER A 130 -14.03 1.21 36.50
CA SER A 130 -13.66 2.58 36.87
C SER A 130 -12.39 2.97 36.10
N GLY A 131 -12.57 3.34 34.83
CA GLY A 131 -11.50 3.78 33.95
C GLY A 131 -11.52 5.29 33.74
N ASP A 132 -10.53 5.99 34.30
CA ASP A 132 -10.21 7.39 33.99
C ASP A 132 -8.82 7.49 33.33
N VAL A 133 -8.63 8.47 32.45
CA VAL A 133 -7.38 8.67 31.68
C VAL A 133 -6.94 10.12 31.73
N THR A 134 -5.73 10.36 32.24
CA THR A 134 -5.08 11.67 32.22
C THR A 134 -4.24 11.83 30.95
N VAL A 135 -4.59 12.79 30.09
CA VAL A 135 -3.83 13.12 28.87
C VAL A 135 -2.84 14.24 29.17
N GLY A 136 -1.60 13.89 29.51
CA GLY A 136 -0.48 14.82 29.57
C GLY A 136 0.37 14.74 28.29
N LEU A 137 0.45 15.83 27.52
CA LEU A 137 1.48 16.00 26.49
C LEU A 137 2.83 16.23 27.20
N PRO A 138 3.88 15.46 26.86
CA PRO A 138 4.75 15.95 25.79
C PRO A 138 5.35 14.87 24.85
N ALA A 139 5.78 15.35 23.68
CA ALA A 139 6.93 14.92 22.86
C ALA A 139 7.44 13.45 22.93
N PHE A 140 7.25 12.72 21.81
CA PHE A 140 8.08 11.62 21.28
C PHE A 140 8.42 10.42 22.20
N GLY A 141 7.76 9.28 21.97
CA GLY A 141 8.21 7.97 22.43
C GLY A 141 7.42 6.82 21.79
N TYR A 142 8.02 6.08 20.86
CA TYR A 142 7.42 4.86 20.29
C TYR A 142 7.71 3.65 21.17
N ASN A 143 6.72 2.78 21.36
CA ASN A 143 6.94 1.34 21.58
C ASN A 143 5.81 0.54 20.94
N ARG A 144 6.10 -0.66 20.43
CA ARG A 144 5.24 -1.36 19.46
C ARG A 144 5.14 -2.86 19.78
N LYS A 145 3.98 -3.27 20.30
CA LYS A 145 3.53 -4.65 20.58
C LYS A 145 4.34 -5.46 21.60
N ALA A 146 3.65 -5.90 22.65
CA ALA A 146 3.57 -7.34 22.89
C ALA A 146 2.30 -7.88 22.19
N VAL A 147 2.22 -9.18 21.99
CA VAL A 147 1.00 -9.94 21.62
C VAL A 147 1.05 -11.21 22.46
N ASP A 148 -0.06 -11.64 23.02
CA ASP A 148 -0.10 -12.84 23.84
C ASP A 148 -0.07 -14.14 23.00
N GLY A 149 -0.14 -15.28 23.68
CA GLY A 149 -0.16 -16.60 23.04
C GLY A 149 -1.48 -16.98 22.34
N GLN A 150 -2.48 -16.09 22.29
CA GLN A 150 -3.78 -16.34 21.69
C GLN A 150 -4.09 -15.43 20.49
N GLY A 151 -3.36 -14.30 20.36
CA GLY A 151 -3.36 -13.46 19.15
C GLY A 151 -4.25 -12.23 19.23
N GLU A 152 -4.96 -12.05 20.34
CA GLU A 152 -5.65 -10.82 20.71
C GLU A 152 -4.62 -9.68 20.95
N PRO A 153 -4.96 -8.42 20.67
CA PRO A 153 -4.12 -7.29 21.07
C PRO A 153 -4.27 -7.01 22.57
N ASP A 154 -3.37 -7.61 23.37
CA ASP A 154 -3.27 -7.34 24.81
C ASP A 154 -3.17 -5.83 25.11
N LEU A 155 -4.02 -5.36 26.04
CA LEU A 155 -4.19 -3.95 26.42
C LEU A 155 -3.99 -3.79 27.94
N PRO A 156 -2.73 -3.75 28.43
CA PRO A 156 -2.44 -3.41 29.82
C PRO A 156 -2.85 -1.95 30.09
N ARG A 157 -4.03 -1.76 30.70
CA ARG A 157 -4.63 -0.45 31.00
C ARG A 157 -5.13 -0.36 32.44
N SER A 158 -4.22 -0.13 33.37
CA SER A 158 -4.54 0.22 34.76
C SER A 158 -3.46 1.09 35.40
N VAL A 159 -3.82 2.29 35.85
CA VAL A 159 -3.08 3.06 36.86
C VAL A 159 -4.07 3.83 37.72
N ASN A 160 -3.87 3.84 39.04
CA ASN A 160 -4.65 4.64 39.98
C ASN A 160 -4.41 6.16 39.81
N SER A 161 -5.35 6.99 40.26
CA SER A 161 -5.11 8.39 40.60
C SER A 161 -6.07 8.84 41.70
N ALA A 162 -5.54 9.23 42.86
CA ALA A 162 -6.31 9.65 44.02
C ALA A 162 -6.25 11.18 44.23
N SER A 163 -7.37 11.77 44.64
CA SER A 163 -7.45 13.13 45.19
C SER A 163 -8.68 13.20 46.11
N THR A 164 -8.69 13.89 47.26
CA THR A 164 -7.60 14.62 47.94
C THR A 164 -7.83 14.60 49.46
N GLY A 165 -6.77 14.35 50.25
CA GLY A 165 -6.80 14.34 51.72
C GLY A 165 -5.43 13.92 52.27
N PRO A 166 -4.90 14.52 53.35
CA PRO A 166 -3.47 14.43 53.65
C PRO A 166 -3.05 13.30 54.63
N GLU A 167 -1.73 13.13 54.71
CA GLU A 167 -0.92 12.40 55.72
C GLU A 167 -0.53 10.93 55.44
N TRP A 168 0.78 10.76 55.20
CA TRP A 168 1.74 9.65 55.42
C TRP A 168 1.23 8.27 55.92
N LYS A 169 1.80 7.12 55.52
CA LYS A 169 3.20 6.85 55.11
C LYS A 169 3.30 5.59 54.24
N HIS A 170 4.48 5.33 53.66
CA HIS A 170 4.72 4.23 52.70
C HIS A 170 4.56 2.82 53.29
N SER A 171 4.04 1.91 52.46
CA SER A 171 4.78 0.72 52.06
C SER A 171 4.40 0.34 50.62
N ALA A 172 5.37 -0.05 49.80
CA ALA A 172 5.13 -0.59 48.47
C ALA A 172 5.47 -2.08 48.50
N GLU A 173 4.44 -2.92 48.53
CA GLU A 173 4.57 -4.35 48.25
C GLU A 173 3.59 -4.71 47.13
N ASP A 174 4.16 -5.14 46.01
CA ASP A 174 3.41 -5.79 44.95
C ASP A 174 2.94 -7.16 45.45
N SER A 175 1.65 -7.46 45.29
CA SER A 175 1.10 -8.73 45.75
C SER A 175 -0.14 -9.15 44.98
N THR A 176 0.08 -9.69 43.78
CA THR A 176 -0.82 -10.66 43.16
C THR A 176 -0.78 -11.99 43.93
N THR A 177 -1.17 -11.98 45.21
CA THR A 177 -1.20 -13.16 46.09
C THR A 177 -2.55 -13.26 46.80
N GLY A 178 -3.17 -14.44 46.76
CA GLY A 178 -4.48 -14.67 47.37
C GLY A 178 -4.45 -14.66 48.90
N ALA A 179 -4.69 -13.50 49.52
CA ALA A 179 -4.91 -13.36 50.96
C ALA A 179 -6.39 -13.11 51.25
N GLY A 180 -7.13 -14.17 51.60
CA GLY A 180 -8.55 -14.10 51.95
C GLY A 180 -8.79 -13.35 53.26
N ARG A 181 -8.95 -12.02 53.18
CA ARG A 181 -9.32 -11.18 54.34
C ARG A 181 -10.74 -11.56 54.81
N PRO A 182 -10.95 -11.88 56.10
CA PRO A 182 -12.23 -12.41 56.56
C PRO A 182 -13.33 -11.34 56.49
N THR A 183 -14.29 -11.55 55.60
CA THR A 183 -15.61 -10.89 55.61
C THR A 183 -16.55 -11.62 56.56
N SER A 184 -17.40 -10.90 57.31
CA SER A 184 -18.46 -11.56 58.10
C SER A 184 -19.44 -12.27 57.16
N GLY A 185 -19.72 -13.55 57.45
CA GLY A 185 -20.56 -14.38 56.59
C GLY A 185 -22.02 -14.01 56.77
N THR A 186 -22.60 -13.27 55.81
CA THR A 186 -23.97 -12.73 55.90
C THR A 186 -25.10 -13.77 55.84
N ALA A 187 -24.80 -15.06 56.08
CA ALA A 187 -25.69 -16.20 55.90
C ALA A 187 -26.88 -16.24 56.89
N GLN A 188 -26.82 -15.50 58.00
CA GLN A 188 -27.92 -15.35 58.96
C GLN A 188 -28.24 -13.89 59.33
N ASN A 189 -27.77 -12.90 58.54
CA ASN A 189 -28.20 -11.52 58.75
C ASN A 189 -29.70 -11.40 58.46
N LEU A 190 -30.43 -10.69 59.32
CA LEU A 190 -31.82 -10.36 59.08
C LEU A 190 -31.91 -9.58 57.75
N LYS A 191 -32.94 -9.85 56.95
CA LYS A 191 -33.15 -9.13 55.68
C LYS A 191 -33.21 -7.63 55.97
N PRO A 192 -32.53 -6.77 55.18
CA PRO A 192 -32.62 -5.33 55.33
C PRO A 192 -34.01 -4.85 54.90
N SER A 193 -34.93 -4.76 55.86
CA SER A 193 -36.30 -4.30 55.65
C SER A 193 -36.84 -3.62 56.91
N GLY A 194 -36.62 -2.31 57.02
CA GLY A 194 -37.13 -1.47 58.11
C GLY A 194 -36.25 -0.28 58.42
N ARG A 195 -36.79 0.64 59.22
CA ARG A 195 -36.03 1.68 59.93
C ARG A 195 -35.39 1.05 61.16
N THR A 196 -34.10 1.29 61.32
CA THR A 196 -33.34 0.92 62.52
C THR A 196 -33.05 2.15 63.36
N ALA A 197 -32.85 1.95 64.66
CA ALA A 197 -32.40 2.95 65.60
C ALA A 197 -31.11 2.47 66.26
N LEU A 198 -30.10 3.33 66.32
CA LEU A 198 -28.95 3.15 67.19
C LEU A 198 -29.27 3.79 68.54
N VAL A 199 -29.22 2.98 69.59
CA VAL A 199 -29.53 3.38 70.96
C VAL A 199 -28.29 3.21 71.81
N GLU A 200 -27.83 4.28 72.42
CA GLU A 200 -26.72 4.30 73.36
C GLU A 200 -27.22 4.00 74.78
N PHE A 201 -26.48 3.18 75.50
CA PHE A 201 -26.80 2.75 76.86
C PHE A 201 -25.62 2.97 77.82
N ASP A 202 -25.95 3.29 79.07
CA ASP A 202 -25.05 3.05 80.20
C ASP A 202 -25.06 1.55 80.54
N VAL A 203 -23.92 0.96 80.89
CA VAL A 203 -23.85 -0.44 81.31
C VAL A 203 -23.38 -0.56 82.77
N GLU A 204 -24.20 -1.20 83.60
CA GLU A 204 -23.84 -1.64 84.95
C GLU A 204 -23.34 -3.08 84.89
N TYR A 205 -22.03 -3.27 85.09
CA TYR A 205 -21.38 -4.57 85.20
C TYR A 205 -21.28 -5.02 86.65
N ARG A 206 -21.73 -6.24 86.94
CA ARG A 206 -21.61 -6.87 88.25
C ARG A 206 -20.63 -8.03 88.19
N PHE A 207 -19.53 -7.90 88.90
CA PHE A 207 -18.48 -8.91 89.04
C PHE A 207 -18.74 -9.71 90.32
N VAL A 208 -18.87 -11.02 90.20
CA VAL A 208 -18.89 -11.96 91.33
C VAL A 208 -17.60 -12.76 91.25
N ALA A 209 -16.66 -12.45 92.14
CA ALA A 209 -15.34 -13.04 92.22
C ALA A 209 -15.25 -14.00 93.40
N GLU A 210 -15.00 -15.28 93.13
CA GLU A 210 -14.72 -16.31 94.13
C GLU A 210 -13.23 -16.65 94.11
N VAL A 211 -12.57 -16.69 95.27
CA VAL A 211 -11.17 -17.14 95.40
C VAL A 211 -11.07 -18.05 96.62
N ASP A 212 -10.61 -19.29 96.41
CA ASP A 212 -10.43 -20.32 97.45
C ASP A 212 -11.63 -20.44 98.44
N GLY A 213 -12.87 -20.27 97.94
CA GLY A 213 -14.12 -20.34 98.72
C GLY A 213 -14.60 -19.02 99.34
N ARG A 214 -13.94 -17.89 99.08
CA ARG A 214 -14.40 -16.54 99.46
C ARG A 214 -14.98 -15.80 98.26
N GLU A 215 -16.26 -15.46 98.32
CA GLU A 215 -16.95 -14.66 97.31
C GLU A 215 -16.94 -13.15 97.65
N VAL A 216 -16.75 -12.30 96.65
CA VAL A 216 -16.94 -10.84 96.71
C VAL A 216 -17.71 -10.38 95.47
N THR A 217 -18.70 -9.50 95.69
CA THR A 217 -19.36 -8.73 94.63
C THR A 217 -18.67 -7.36 94.47
N PHE A 218 -18.47 -6.93 93.23
CA PHE A 218 -18.14 -5.54 92.87
C PHE A 218 -19.06 -5.08 91.73
N ASP A 219 -19.61 -3.87 91.81
CA ASP A 219 -20.50 -3.30 90.79
C ASP A 219 -19.84 -2.06 90.15
N LEU A 220 -19.81 -1.98 88.80
CA LEU A 220 -19.24 -0.88 88.00
C LEU A 220 -20.28 -0.37 87.00
N ARG A 221 -20.69 0.90 87.12
CA ARG A 221 -21.43 1.59 86.05
C ARG A 221 -20.46 2.32 85.12
N VAL A 222 -20.53 2.02 83.82
CA VAL A 222 -19.81 2.73 82.77
C VAL A 222 -20.84 3.54 81.97
N PRO A 223 -20.74 4.88 81.92
CA PRO A 223 -21.65 5.69 81.12
C PRO A 223 -21.41 5.54 79.62
N ARG A 224 -22.47 5.65 78.81
CA ARG A 224 -22.40 5.71 77.33
C ARG A 224 -21.46 4.63 76.74
N SER A 225 -21.68 3.37 77.12
CA SER A 225 -20.69 2.29 76.96
C SER A 225 -21.12 1.13 76.07
N ALA A 226 -22.37 1.09 75.62
CA ALA A 226 -22.83 0.15 74.60
C ALA A 226 -23.76 0.84 73.60
N ASP A 227 -23.45 0.69 72.32
CA ASP A 227 -24.21 1.26 71.20
C ASP A 227 -24.96 0.08 70.52
N LEU A 228 -26.28 -0.01 70.72
CA LEU A 228 -27.13 -1.12 70.24
C LEU A 228 -28.02 -0.65 69.09
N ARG A 229 -27.91 -1.28 67.92
CA ARG A 229 -28.85 -1.07 66.82
C ARG A 229 -30.03 -2.05 66.91
N MET A 230 -31.25 -1.54 66.81
CA MET A 230 -32.49 -2.32 66.89
C MET A 230 -33.52 -1.87 65.85
N PRO A 231 -34.54 -2.70 65.52
CA PRO A 231 -35.72 -2.26 64.77
C PRO A 231 -36.45 -1.13 65.51
N VAL A 232 -37.03 -0.17 64.78
CA VAL A 232 -37.86 0.89 65.43
C VAL A 232 -39.08 0.31 66.17
N ALA A 233 -39.58 -0.86 65.80
CA ALA A 233 -40.65 -1.56 66.53
C ALA A 233 -40.25 -1.95 67.98
N ASP A 234 -38.95 -2.17 68.23
CA ASP A 234 -38.43 -2.51 69.56
C ASP A 234 -38.07 -1.26 70.38
N LEU A 235 -38.08 -0.07 69.76
CA LEU A 235 -37.56 1.17 70.34
C LEU A 235 -38.49 1.78 71.39
N GLU A 236 -39.81 1.70 71.20
CA GLU A 236 -40.78 2.24 72.17
C GLU A 236 -40.73 1.49 73.52
N PRO A 237 -40.70 0.13 73.57
CA PRO A 237 -40.44 -0.62 74.80
C PRO A 237 -39.11 -0.28 75.49
N VAL A 238 -38.08 0.11 74.72
CA VAL A 238 -36.75 0.48 75.24
C VAL A 238 -36.72 1.91 75.80
N LEU A 239 -37.24 2.89 75.07
CA LEU A 239 -37.22 4.31 75.47
C LEU A 239 -38.41 4.74 76.33
N GLY A 240 -39.44 3.90 76.47
CA GLY A 240 -40.66 4.20 77.23
C GLY A 240 -41.58 5.23 76.56
N ARG A 241 -41.44 5.44 75.24
CA ARG A 241 -42.20 6.42 74.43
C ARG A 241 -42.09 6.10 72.94
N THR A 242 -43.07 6.55 72.17
CA THR A 242 -43.06 6.52 70.70
C THR A 242 -41.96 7.41 70.11
N VAL A 243 -41.56 7.11 68.87
CA VAL A 243 -40.83 8.06 68.01
C VAL A 243 -41.80 9.12 67.54
N ASP A 244 -41.38 10.39 67.53
CA ASP A 244 -42.20 11.48 67.03
C ASP A 244 -42.45 11.33 65.51
N ALA A 245 -43.66 11.68 65.06
CA ALA A 245 -44.01 11.72 63.65
C ALA A 245 -43.13 12.73 62.88
N ASP A 246 -42.77 13.86 63.51
CA ASP A 246 -41.89 14.86 62.90
C ASP A 246 -40.46 14.33 62.72
N LEU A 247 -39.96 13.55 63.69
CA LEU A 247 -38.65 12.89 63.60
C LEU A 247 -38.66 11.77 62.54
N ALA A 248 -39.74 10.99 62.45
CA ALA A 248 -39.91 10.00 61.39
C ALA A 248 -39.93 10.67 60.00
N ALA A 249 -40.70 11.74 59.82
CA ALA A 249 -40.81 12.49 58.57
C ALA A 249 -39.49 13.20 58.19
N ALA A 250 -38.73 13.71 59.17
CA ALA A 250 -37.40 14.26 58.92
C ALA A 250 -36.41 13.20 58.42
N GLN A 251 -36.46 11.98 58.97
CA GLN A 251 -35.66 10.86 58.50
C GLN A 251 -36.09 10.40 57.09
N ASP A 252 -37.39 10.41 56.77
CA ASP A 252 -37.89 10.18 55.40
C ASP A 252 -37.38 11.25 54.42
N ALA A 253 -37.35 12.52 54.83
CA ALA A 253 -36.80 13.62 54.05
C ALA A 253 -35.28 13.46 53.81
N VAL A 254 -34.52 12.99 54.80
CA VAL A 254 -33.10 12.63 54.64
C VAL A 254 -32.94 11.51 53.60
N GLN A 255 -33.76 10.45 53.66
CA GLN A 255 -33.70 9.35 52.69
C GLN A 255 -34.06 9.82 51.27
N ALA A 256 -35.12 10.63 51.11
CA ALA A 256 -35.56 11.17 49.82
C ALA A 256 -34.53 12.14 49.20
N ALA A 257 -33.94 13.03 50.01
CA ALA A 257 -32.87 13.92 49.56
C ALA A 257 -31.59 13.13 49.21
N ALA A 258 -31.23 12.12 50.00
CA ALA A 258 -30.09 11.24 49.73
C ALA A 258 -30.28 10.39 48.46
N LYS A 259 -31.51 10.04 48.08
CA LYS A 259 -31.80 9.41 46.78
C LYS A 259 -31.64 10.43 45.65
N THR A 260 -32.30 11.59 45.76
CA THR A 260 -32.24 12.67 44.77
C THR A 260 -30.79 13.09 44.47
N TRP A 261 -29.94 13.21 45.50
CA TRP A 261 -28.52 13.51 45.34
C TRP A 261 -27.75 12.42 44.58
N ARG A 262 -27.93 11.13 44.92
CA ARG A 262 -27.28 10.02 44.19
C ARG A 262 -27.74 9.92 42.74
N ASP A 263 -29.03 10.11 42.48
CA ASP A 263 -29.59 10.10 41.12
C ASP A 263 -28.99 11.25 40.28
N ALA A 264 -28.78 12.43 40.88
CA ALA A 264 -28.14 13.58 40.25
C ALA A 264 -26.63 13.38 40.03
N GLN A 265 -25.91 12.79 41.00
CA GLN A 265 -24.49 12.40 40.81
C GLN A 265 -24.36 11.42 39.63
N ALA A 266 -25.20 10.39 39.56
CA ALA A 266 -25.17 9.43 38.47
C ALA A 266 -25.47 10.07 37.08
N LEU A 267 -26.19 11.20 37.04
CA LEU A 267 -26.32 12.00 35.82
C LEU A 267 -25.04 12.79 35.49
N ALA A 268 -24.40 13.41 36.48
CA ALA A 268 -23.13 14.12 36.30
C ALA A 268 -21.98 13.18 35.88
N ASP A 269 -21.92 11.97 36.43
CA ASP A 269 -20.94 10.95 36.03
C ASP A 269 -21.18 10.48 34.59
N ARG A 270 -22.44 10.25 34.20
CA ARG A 270 -22.79 9.94 32.78
C ARG A 270 -22.41 11.07 31.83
N ALA A 271 -22.61 12.33 32.22
CA ALA A 271 -22.19 13.50 31.45
C ALA A 271 -20.65 13.59 31.32
N ARG A 272 -19.91 13.33 32.41
CA ARG A 272 -18.44 13.27 32.41
C ARG A 272 -17.93 12.22 31.42
N HIS A 273 -18.45 11.01 31.50
CA HIS A 273 -18.08 9.93 30.58
C HIS A 273 -18.50 10.21 29.13
N HIS A 274 -19.56 10.99 28.88
CA HIS A 274 -19.89 11.44 27.52
C HIS A 274 -18.85 12.43 26.98
N ALA A 275 -18.47 13.44 27.76
CA ALA A 275 -17.43 14.40 27.37
C ALA A 275 -16.06 13.72 27.17
N GLN A 276 -15.72 12.74 28.02
CA GLN A 276 -14.51 11.92 27.87
C GLN A 276 -14.51 11.10 26.57
N ARG A 277 -15.63 10.46 26.21
CA ARG A 277 -15.75 9.75 24.92
C ARG A 277 -15.55 10.70 23.74
N LEU A 278 -16.21 11.86 23.72
CA LEU A 278 -16.05 12.84 22.64
C LEU A 278 -14.60 13.33 22.47
N LEU A 279 -13.81 13.42 23.54
CA LEU A 279 -12.38 13.73 23.48
C LEU A 279 -11.55 12.59 22.87
N ILE A 280 -11.87 11.33 23.20
CA ILE A 280 -11.24 10.13 22.61
C ILE A 280 -11.60 10.04 21.11
N ASP A 281 -12.87 10.23 20.77
CA ASP A 281 -13.41 10.19 19.41
C ASP A 281 -12.80 11.31 18.55
N GLN A 282 -12.60 12.51 19.10
CA GLN A 282 -11.88 13.60 18.44
C GLN A 282 -10.43 13.21 18.13
N VAL A 283 -9.71 12.60 19.08
CA VAL A 283 -8.33 12.15 18.86
C VAL A 283 -8.27 11.06 17.79
N ALA A 284 -9.23 10.12 17.76
CA ALA A 284 -9.33 9.11 16.72
C ALA A 284 -9.56 9.75 15.33
N ALA A 285 -10.49 10.69 15.20
CA ALA A 285 -10.75 11.39 13.95
C ALA A 285 -9.53 12.19 13.44
N GLN A 286 -8.75 12.82 14.34
CA GLN A 286 -7.50 13.49 13.96
C GLN A 286 -6.42 12.49 13.50
N GLN A 287 -6.36 11.29 14.09
CA GLN A 287 -5.48 10.21 13.62
C GLN A 287 -5.93 9.65 12.26
N ASP A 288 -7.23 9.59 11.98
CA ASP A 288 -7.78 9.22 10.67
C ASP A 288 -7.35 10.24 9.60
N VAL A 289 -7.54 11.54 9.86
CA VAL A 289 -7.09 12.63 8.97
C VAL A 289 -5.58 12.55 8.70
N ALA A 290 -4.76 12.32 9.72
CA ALA A 290 -3.32 12.15 9.55
C ALA A 290 -2.99 10.95 8.66
N ARG A 291 -3.59 9.78 8.92
CA ARG A 291 -3.38 8.54 8.14
C ARG A 291 -3.83 8.67 6.68
N LEU A 292 -4.86 9.48 6.43
CA LEU A 292 -5.38 9.74 5.10
C LEU A 292 -4.51 10.73 4.31
N ALA A 293 -3.98 11.79 4.94
CA ALA A 293 -2.98 12.65 4.32
C ALA A 293 -1.70 11.86 3.94
N ASP A 294 -1.31 10.93 4.80
CA ASP A 294 -0.22 9.99 4.58
C ASP A 294 -0.47 9.06 3.37
N ARG A 295 -1.73 8.63 3.17
CA ARG A 295 -2.16 7.88 1.97
C ARG A 295 -2.20 8.77 0.72
N GLU A 296 -2.59 10.04 0.84
CA GLU A 296 -2.61 10.99 -0.28
C GLU A 296 -1.20 11.21 -0.82
N GLY A 297 -0.23 11.46 0.07
CA GLY A 297 1.17 11.64 -0.32
C GLY A 297 1.75 10.43 -1.06
N ARG A 298 1.39 9.21 -0.64
CA ARG A 298 1.75 7.97 -1.35
C ARG A 298 1.08 7.85 -2.72
N ALA A 299 -0.25 8.04 -2.79
CA ALA A 299 -0.99 7.98 -4.05
C ALA A 299 -0.53 9.05 -5.07
N GLN A 300 -0.11 10.22 -4.60
CA GLN A 300 0.48 11.28 -5.44
C GLN A 300 1.88 10.90 -5.95
N ALA A 301 2.71 10.23 -5.14
CA ALA A 301 3.98 9.67 -5.60
C ALA A 301 3.78 8.55 -6.63
N ASP A 302 2.83 7.64 -6.40
CA ASP A 302 2.48 6.54 -7.33
C ASP A 302 1.95 7.07 -8.67
N LEU A 303 1.18 8.16 -8.66
CA LEU A 303 0.75 8.85 -9.87
C LEU A 303 1.93 9.49 -10.61
N GLY A 304 2.84 10.17 -9.90
CA GLY A 304 4.06 10.75 -10.48
C GLY A 304 4.96 9.71 -11.13
N ALA A 305 5.16 8.56 -10.47
CA ALA A 305 5.89 7.43 -11.02
C ALA A 305 5.22 6.86 -12.28
N ALA A 306 3.90 6.66 -12.26
CA ALA A 306 3.15 6.17 -13.42
C ALA A 306 3.14 7.15 -14.61
N GLN A 307 3.17 8.47 -14.35
CA GLN A 307 3.36 9.49 -15.38
C GLN A 307 4.78 9.47 -15.97
N GLY A 308 5.80 9.24 -15.12
CA GLY A 308 7.18 9.00 -15.55
C GLY A 308 7.31 7.80 -16.49
N ASP A 309 6.60 6.71 -16.20
CA ASP A 309 6.51 5.52 -17.05
C ASP A 309 5.86 5.79 -18.42
N VAL A 310 4.79 6.60 -18.47
CA VAL A 310 4.19 7.04 -19.75
C VAL A 310 5.20 7.84 -20.57
N ALA A 311 5.90 8.78 -19.95
CA ALA A 311 6.92 9.59 -20.62
C ALA A 311 8.11 8.72 -21.10
N ALA A 312 8.48 7.67 -20.35
CA ALA A 312 9.52 6.73 -20.74
C ALA A 312 9.11 5.83 -21.92
N ALA A 313 7.89 5.29 -21.91
CA ALA A 313 7.36 4.49 -23.02
C ALA A 313 7.24 5.33 -24.31
N ARG A 314 6.74 6.56 -24.19
CA ARG A 314 6.68 7.49 -25.33
C ARG A 314 8.07 7.81 -25.88
N ARG A 315 9.07 8.08 -25.04
CA ARG A 315 10.46 8.27 -25.50
C ARG A 315 11.03 7.05 -26.25
N ARG A 316 10.66 5.83 -25.88
CA ARG A 316 11.06 4.62 -26.63
C ARG A 316 10.37 4.54 -28.00
N HIS A 317 9.05 4.72 -28.05
CA HIS A 317 8.30 4.79 -29.31
C HIS A 317 8.89 5.83 -30.27
N ASP A 318 9.10 7.05 -29.77
CA ASP A 318 9.59 8.18 -30.57
C ASP A 318 11.06 7.95 -31.00
N ALA A 319 11.86 7.22 -30.22
CA ALA A 319 13.21 6.78 -30.61
C ALA A 319 13.21 5.70 -31.70
N VAL A 320 12.24 4.77 -31.71
CA VAL A 320 12.09 3.80 -32.82
C VAL A 320 11.72 4.52 -34.12
N LEU A 321 10.85 5.53 -34.07
CA LEU A 321 10.56 6.37 -35.24
C LEU A 321 11.79 7.16 -35.70
N ALA A 322 12.54 7.76 -34.78
CA ALA A 322 13.76 8.52 -35.10
C ALA A 322 14.89 7.66 -35.69
N ALA A 323 14.99 6.38 -35.30
CA ALA A 323 15.94 5.43 -35.88
C ALA A 323 15.55 4.97 -37.31
N HIS A 324 14.28 5.10 -37.68
CA HIS A 324 13.73 4.63 -38.95
C HIS A 324 12.91 5.71 -39.69
N PRO A 325 13.50 6.88 -40.02
CA PRO A 325 12.76 8.03 -40.56
C PRO A 325 12.11 7.77 -41.94
N ALA A 326 12.55 6.73 -42.66
CA ALA A 326 11.90 6.28 -43.88
C ALA A 326 10.48 5.73 -43.66
N LEU A 327 10.12 5.34 -42.42
CA LEU A 327 8.78 4.84 -42.08
C LEU A 327 7.74 5.96 -41.99
N THR A 328 8.15 7.18 -41.60
CA THR A 328 7.25 8.33 -41.43
C THR A 328 6.52 8.69 -42.73
N ASP A 329 7.23 8.55 -43.86
CA ASP A 329 6.73 8.84 -45.21
C ASP A 329 6.44 7.55 -46.02
N LEU A 330 6.36 6.37 -45.38
CA LEU A 330 6.37 5.10 -46.11
C LEU A 330 5.23 4.96 -47.14
N PRO A 331 3.96 5.27 -46.81
CA PRO A 331 2.86 5.12 -47.77
C PRO A 331 3.06 5.92 -49.07
N PRO A 332 3.23 7.27 -49.07
CA PRO A 332 3.41 8.02 -50.31
C PRO A 332 4.70 7.66 -51.05
N ARG A 333 5.73 7.14 -50.37
CA ARG A 333 6.96 6.63 -51.04
C ARG A 333 6.73 5.30 -51.75
N ILE A 334 5.94 4.39 -51.17
CA ILE A 334 5.53 3.15 -51.84
C ILE A 334 4.59 3.47 -53.01
N ASP A 335 3.63 4.38 -52.83
CA ASP A 335 2.71 4.81 -53.90
C ASP A 335 3.48 5.45 -55.07
N ALA A 336 4.47 6.30 -54.79
CA ALA A 336 5.32 6.91 -55.81
C ALA A 336 6.22 5.89 -56.54
N LEU A 337 6.76 4.89 -55.83
CA LEU A 337 7.50 3.78 -56.44
C LEU A 337 6.59 2.92 -57.32
N GLY A 338 5.35 2.65 -56.88
CA GLY A 338 4.33 1.97 -57.68
C GLY A 338 4.00 2.71 -58.97
N GLN A 339 3.79 4.03 -58.89
CA GLN A 339 3.56 4.88 -60.07
C GLN A 339 4.76 4.89 -61.02
N ALA A 340 5.99 5.03 -60.50
CA ALA A 340 7.21 4.97 -61.30
C ALA A 340 7.42 3.60 -61.98
N ARG A 341 7.07 2.51 -61.27
CA ARG A 341 7.06 1.15 -61.83
C ARG A 341 6.05 1.05 -62.98
N SER A 342 4.78 1.39 -62.75
CA SER A 342 3.74 1.30 -63.77
C SER A 342 4.03 2.15 -65.01
N HIS A 343 4.66 3.31 -64.84
CA HIS A 343 5.13 4.12 -65.96
C HIS A 343 6.25 3.42 -66.76
N THR A 344 7.25 2.86 -66.06
CA THR A 344 8.38 2.14 -66.69
C THR A 344 7.92 0.86 -67.40
N GLU A 345 7.03 0.09 -66.78
CA GLU A 345 6.42 -1.11 -67.36
C GLU A 345 5.53 -0.77 -68.56
N GLY A 346 4.86 0.39 -68.57
CA GLY A 346 4.07 0.87 -69.72
C GLY A 346 4.92 1.30 -70.91
N LEU A 347 6.14 1.82 -70.69
CA LEU A 347 7.06 2.21 -71.76
C LEU A 347 7.77 1.01 -72.41
N LEU A 348 8.02 -0.06 -71.65
CA LEU A 348 8.78 -1.22 -72.13
C LEU A 348 8.21 -1.84 -73.42
N PRO A 349 6.90 -2.19 -73.54
CA PRO A 349 6.34 -2.76 -74.77
C PRO A 349 6.53 -1.89 -76.02
N GLY A 350 6.50 -0.57 -75.88
CA GLY A 350 6.77 0.36 -76.99
C GLY A 350 8.22 0.27 -77.48
N LEU A 351 9.17 0.30 -76.54
CA LEU A 351 10.59 0.11 -76.83
C LEU A 351 10.88 -1.30 -77.38
N GLU A 352 10.19 -2.33 -76.87
CA GLU A 352 10.28 -3.72 -77.36
C GLU A 352 9.77 -3.87 -78.80
N GLY A 353 8.75 -3.10 -79.19
CA GLY A 353 8.29 -2.95 -80.57
C GLY A 353 9.36 -2.29 -81.42
N THR A 354 9.65 -1.02 -81.15
CA THR A 354 10.55 -0.19 -81.94
C THR A 354 11.94 -0.79 -82.13
N ALA A 355 12.51 -1.46 -81.11
CA ALA A 355 13.80 -2.14 -81.22
C ALA A 355 13.76 -3.40 -82.12
N ARG A 356 12.64 -4.14 -82.13
CA ARG A 356 12.45 -5.28 -83.06
C ARG A 356 12.33 -4.77 -84.49
N ASP A 357 11.49 -3.76 -84.70
CA ASP A 357 11.18 -3.24 -86.02
C ASP A 357 12.42 -2.58 -86.65
N THR A 358 13.18 -1.82 -85.85
CA THR A 358 14.48 -1.24 -86.27
C THR A 358 15.51 -2.34 -86.59
N ARG A 359 15.57 -3.43 -85.81
CA ARG A 359 16.50 -4.53 -86.10
C ARG A 359 16.13 -5.26 -87.40
N SER A 360 14.85 -5.54 -87.64
CA SER A 360 14.43 -6.14 -88.90
C SER A 360 14.62 -5.21 -90.11
N ALA A 361 14.58 -3.88 -89.91
CA ALA A 361 15.00 -2.91 -90.93
C ALA A 361 16.52 -2.95 -91.21
N VAL A 362 17.36 -3.09 -90.17
CA VAL A 362 18.81 -3.30 -90.33
C VAL A 362 19.10 -4.62 -91.05
N GLU A 363 18.47 -5.72 -90.64
CA GLU A 363 18.60 -7.04 -91.28
C GLU A 363 18.20 -7.00 -92.77
N LEU A 364 17.14 -6.25 -93.11
CA LEU A 364 16.71 -6.02 -94.49
C LEU A 364 17.75 -5.22 -95.29
N LEU A 365 18.21 -4.07 -94.78
CA LEU A 365 19.21 -3.21 -95.43
C LEU A 365 20.57 -3.94 -95.60
N GLU A 366 20.95 -4.78 -94.65
CA GLU A 366 22.13 -5.62 -94.76
C GLU A 366 21.97 -6.67 -95.88
N ALA A 367 20.83 -7.37 -95.92
CA ALA A 367 20.53 -8.35 -96.97
C ALA A 367 20.45 -7.73 -98.37
N GLU A 368 19.79 -6.58 -98.53
CA GLU A 368 19.75 -5.83 -99.79
C GLU A 368 21.15 -5.39 -100.24
N SER A 369 21.98 -4.91 -99.31
CA SER A 369 23.36 -4.53 -99.66
C SER A 369 24.28 -5.71 -99.96
N ALA A 370 24.04 -6.88 -99.35
CA ALA A 370 24.76 -8.11 -99.68
C ALA A 370 24.40 -8.60 -101.10
N ASP A 371 23.13 -8.55 -101.49
CA ASP A 371 22.70 -8.86 -102.86
C ASP A 371 23.21 -7.80 -103.87
N LEU A 372 23.27 -6.52 -103.50
CA LEU A 372 23.88 -5.47 -104.33
C LEU A 372 25.38 -5.72 -104.58
N ALA A 373 26.13 -6.04 -103.53
CA ALA A 373 27.55 -6.38 -103.61
C ALA A 373 27.79 -7.66 -104.43
N GLU A 374 26.94 -8.67 -104.28
CA GLU A 374 26.98 -9.92 -105.03
C GLU A 374 26.63 -9.72 -106.52
N ARG A 375 25.63 -8.89 -106.84
CA ARG A 375 25.33 -8.47 -108.23
C ARG A 375 26.53 -7.74 -108.84
N SER A 376 27.14 -6.82 -108.09
CA SER A 376 28.33 -6.08 -108.53
C SER A 376 29.54 -7.02 -108.74
N ARG A 377 29.70 -8.05 -107.91
CA ARG A 377 30.71 -9.11 -108.09
C ARG A 377 30.46 -9.92 -109.36
N ARG A 378 29.25 -10.43 -109.57
CA ARG A 378 28.88 -11.20 -110.77
C ARG A 378 28.99 -10.40 -112.07
N LEU A 379 28.76 -9.09 -112.04
CA LEU A 379 28.98 -8.20 -113.18
C LEU A 379 30.47 -8.08 -113.51
N ARG A 380 31.34 -7.91 -112.50
CA ARG A 380 32.80 -7.90 -112.68
C ARG A 380 33.36 -9.25 -113.13
N GLU A 381 32.86 -10.36 -112.60
CA GLU A 381 33.24 -11.71 -113.02
C GLU A 381 32.85 -11.98 -114.48
N ARG A 382 31.61 -11.63 -114.88
CA ARG A 382 31.19 -11.68 -116.30
C ARG A 382 32.02 -10.77 -117.20
N LEU A 383 32.43 -9.59 -116.74
CA LEU A 383 33.29 -8.71 -117.54
C LEU A 383 34.67 -9.35 -117.77
N ALA A 384 35.25 -9.97 -116.74
CA ALA A 384 36.51 -10.72 -116.87
C ALA A 384 36.35 -11.91 -117.83
N GLU A 385 35.25 -12.67 -117.76
CA GLU A 385 34.95 -13.76 -118.70
C GLU A 385 34.85 -13.28 -120.16
N ILE A 386 34.19 -12.13 -120.40
CA ILE A 386 34.08 -11.51 -121.73
C ILE A 386 35.45 -11.04 -122.22
N HIS A 387 36.21 -10.33 -121.38
CA HIS A 387 37.51 -9.79 -121.74
C HIS A 387 38.53 -10.91 -122.05
N ASP A 388 38.57 -11.97 -121.23
CA ASP A 388 39.37 -13.16 -121.49
C ASP A 388 38.91 -13.90 -122.76
N ALA A 389 37.60 -13.92 -123.07
CA ALA A 389 37.10 -14.51 -124.31
C ALA A 389 37.55 -13.72 -125.54
N GLU A 390 37.48 -12.39 -125.51
CA GLU A 390 37.94 -11.51 -126.60
C GLU A 390 39.47 -11.56 -126.77
N ILE A 391 40.23 -11.62 -125.67
CA ILE A 391 41.69 -11.84 -125.70
C ILE A 391 42.03 -13.19 -126.34
N ARG A 392 41.33 -14.28 -125.96
CA ARG A 392 41.52 -15.59 -126.59
C ARG A 392 41.19 -15.55 -128.09
N ASP A 393 40.11 -14.87 -128.48
CA ASP A 393 39.69 -14.76 -129.88
C ASP A 393 40.62 -13.85 -130.72
N ALA A 394 41.34 -12.91 -130.09
CA ALA A 394 42.43 -12.16 -130.71
C ALA A 394 43.70 -13.00 -130.88
N VAL A 395 44.10 -13.76 -129.86
CA VAL A 395 45.28 -14.66 -129.90
C VAL A 395 45.12 -15.74 -130.96
N ILE A 396 43.92 -16.33 -131.09
CA ILE A 396 43.62 -17.33 -132.13
C ILE A 396 43.79 -16.74 -133.55
N ARG A 397 43.44 -15.48 -133.76
CA ARG A 397 43.63 -14.79 -135.06
C ARG A 397 45.09 -14.43 -135.35
N ALA A 398 45.92 -14.18 -134.33
CA ALA A 398 47.34 -13.91 -134.52
C ALA A 398 48.16 -15.15 -134.92
N ALA A 399 47.72 -16.37 -134.56
CA ALA A 399 48.46 -17.62 -134.77
C ALA A 399 48.42 -18.19 -136.21
N GLY A 400 47.90 -17.43 -137.19
CA GLY A 400 47.56 -17.95 -138.53
C GLY A 400 48.71 -18.08 -139.55
N SER A 401 49.89 -17.48 -139.33
CA SER A 401 50.91 -17.33 -140.38
C SER A 401 52.32 -17.82 -140.00
N HIS A 402 52.80 -18.80 -140.78
CA HIS A 402 54.15 -19.40 -140.82
C HIS A 402 54.57 -20.36 -139.69
N ARG A 403 55.48 -21.29 -140.02
CA ARG A 403 55.56 -22.65 -139.46
C ARG A 403 56.93 -23.32 -139.71
N ALA A 404 57.32 -24.25 -138.82
CA ALA A 404 58.52 -25.12 -138.80
C ALA A 404 59.83 -24.42 -138.33
N ALA A 405 60.72 -24.91 -137.44
CA ALA A 405 61.08 -26.22 -136.80
C ALA A 405 62.45 -26.77 -137.29
N PRO A 406 63.17 -27.69 -136.59
CA PRO A 406 62.98 -28.30 -135.25
C PRO A 406 64.27 -28.33 -134.35
N ASP A 407 64.20 -29.04 -133.20
CA ASP A 407 65.28 -29.74 -132.43
C ASP A 407 66.46 -28.94 -131.79
N THR A 408 67.13 -29.37 -130.70
CA THR A 408 67.08 -30.64 -129.91
C THR A 408 67.23 -30.40 -128.39
N ALA A 409 66.93 -31.43 -127.56
CA ALA A 409 66.99 -31.49 -126.08
C ALA A 409 68.41 -31.93 -125.55
N PRO A 410 68.67 -32.34 -124.27
CA PRO A 410 67.76 -32.59 -123.12
C PRO A 410 68.29 -32.24 -121.68
N GLY A 411 67.45 -32.48 -120.65
CA GLY A 411 67.93 -33.09 -119.38
C GLY A 411 67.36 -32.61 -118.03
N THR A 412 66.49 -33.43 -117.39
CA THR A 412 66.43 -33.75 -115.92
C THR A 412 66.20 -32.62 -114.87
N THR A 413 65.51 -32.77 -113.71
CA THR A 413 64.91 -33.92 -112.98
C THR A 413 63.90 -33.46 -111.90
N SER A 414 62.93 -34.32 -111.55
CA SER A 414 62.31 -34.57 -110.20
C SER A 414 61.76 -33.46 -109.27
N GLY A 415 60.66 -33.77 -108.55
CA GLY A 415 60.18 -33.07 -107.33
C GLY A 415 60.84 -33.58 -106.03
N PRO A 416 60.27 -33.42 -104.79
CA PRO A 416 58.85 -33.22 -104.44
C PRO A 416 58.59 -32.14 -103.32
N ALA A 417 57.56 -32.34 -102.45
CA ALA A 417 57.14 -31.51 -101.28
C ALA A 417 57.97 -31.82 -99.98
N PRO A 418 57.62 -31.47 -98.70
CA PRO A 418 56.47 -30.71 -98.11
C PRO A 418 56.72 -29.77 -96.87
N GLY A 419 55.70 -28.97 -96.47
CA GLY A 419 55.48 -28.43 -95.09
C GLY A 419 56.48 -27.41 -94.51
N PRO A 420 56.49 -27.11 -93.18
CA PRO A 420 55.36 -26.87 -92.25
C PRO A 420 55.60 -25.67 -91.25
N THR A 421 54.85 -25.63 -90.14
CA THR A 421 55.10 -24.93 -88.82
C THR A 421 54.96 -23.40 -88.61
N SER A 422 53.89 -23.02 -87.88
CA SER A 422 53.86 -22.44 -86.51
C SER A 422 54.70 -21.20 -86.06
N GLY A 423 54.04 -20.02 -85.98
CA GLY A 423 54.26 -18.96 -84.96
C GLY A 423 55.59 -18.18 -84.97
N PRO A 424 55.87 -17.29 -83.98
CA PRO A 424 55.05 -16.82 -82.84
C PRO A 424 54.76 -15.29 -82.87
N ALA A 425 54.23 -14.71 -81.77
CA ALA A 425 53.99 -13.27 -81.59
C ALA A 425 55.26 -12.49 -81.15
N PRO A 426 55.29 -11.13 -81.25
CA PRO A 426 54.73 -10.27 -80.19
C PRO A 426 54.05 -8.96 -80.69
N GLY A 427 53.63 -8.09 -79.76
CA GLY A 427 53.18 -6.69 -80.03
C GLY A 427 54.36 -5.70 -80.22
N PRO A 428 54.12 -4.36 -80.21
CA PRO A 428 53.47 -3.67 -79.09
C PRO A 428 52.50 -2.51 -79.46
N THR A 429 52.15 -1.70 -78.46
CA THR A 429 51.11 -0.66 -78.39
C THR A 429 51.44 0.70 -79.04
N SER A 430 50.42 1.40 -79.58
CA SER A 430 49.98 2.78 -79.16
C SER A 430 48.72 3.26 -79.91
N GLY A 431 47.92 4.13 -79.28
CA GLY A 431 46.79 4.89 -79.89
C GLY A 431 47.22 6.33 -80.27
N PRO A 432 46.36 7.40 -80.16
CA PRO A 432 45.01 7.51 -79.58
C PRO A 432 43.89 7.59 -80.68
N ALA A 433 42.95 8.54 -80.88
CA ALA A 433 42.57 9.85 -80.30
C ALA A 433 41.15 10.33 -80.75
N LEU A 434 40.79 11.57 -80.34
CA LEU A 434 39.69 12.46 -80.80
C LEU A 434 38.26 12.18 -80.26
N ASP A 435 37.42 13.21 -80.05
CA ASP A 435 37.41 14.56 -80.67
C ASP A 435 37.02 15.72 -79.72
N THR A 436 36.96 16.96 -80.26
CA THR A 436 36.57 18.30 -79.73
C THR A 436 37.66 19.13 -79.02
N ALA A 437 37.83 20.44 -79.26
CA ALA A 437 37.24 21.34 -80.28
C ALA A 437 38.05 22.66 -80.47
N SER A 438 37.58 23.51 -81.42
CA SER A 438 37.81 24.97 -81.60
C SER A 438 39.00 25.50 -82.44
N ASP A 439 38.60 26.06 -83.61
CA ASP A 439 38.77 27.46 -84.03
C ASP A 439 39.66 27.89 -85.24
N THR A 440 39.03 28.78 -86.05
CA THR A 440 39.59 29.75 -87.02
C THR A 440 40.39 29.30 -88.26
N ALA A 441 39.65 29.11 -89.36
CA ALA A 441 39.80 29.76 -90.68
C ALA A 441 41.20 30.00 -91.32
N SER A 442 41.39 29.53 -92.57
CA SER A 442 41.30 30.36 -93.81
C SER A 442 41.62 29.59 -95.11
N ASP A 443 41.00 30.03 -96.20
CA ASP A 443 41.37 29.96 -97.64
C ASP A 443 41.65 28.66 -98.43
N THR A 444 41.23 28.77 -99.68
CA THR A 444 41.35 27.88 -100.87
C THR A 444 42.50 28.39 -101.78
N PRO A 445 42.77 27.87 -103.01
CA PRO A 445 42.25 26.70 -103.74
C PRO A 445 43.37 25.76 -104.31
N ALA A 446 43.00 24.91 -105.26
CA ALA A 446 43.82 23.89 -105.91
C ALA A 446 44.86 24.37 -106.96
N ASP A 447 45.89 23.54 -107.16
CA ASP A 447 46.53 23.19 -108.44
C ASP A 447 47.08 21.74 -108.24
N ASN A 448 46.94 20.69 -109.06
CA ASN A 448 46.67 20.43 -110.49
C ASN A 448 47.94 20.16 -111.34
N THR A 449 47.76 19.36 -112.40
CA THR A 449 48.72 18.98 -113.47
C THR A 449 49.70 17.81 -113.17
N PRO A 450 49.84 16.82 -114.08
CA PRO A 450 50.68 15.62 -113.91
C PRO A 450 51.78 15.50 -115.01
N ALA A 451 52.18 14.24 -115.27
CA ALA A 451 52.92 13.71 -116.43
C ALA A 451 54.46 13.76 -116.38
N ASP A 452 55.05 12.64 -116.81
CA ASP A 452 56.29 12.62 -117.59
C ASP A 452 56.10 11.63 -118.76
N ASN A 453 56.83 11.80 -119.86
CA ASN A 453 56.59 11.13 -121.14
C ASN A 453 57.80 10.34 -121.65
N THR A 454 57.59 9.13 -122.16
CA THR A 454 58.52 8.46 -123.07
C THR A 454 57.74 7.80 -124.22
N PRO A 455 57.99 8.16 -125.50
CA PRO A 455 57.08 7.80 -126.59
C PRO A 455 57.51 6.60 -127.44
N ALA A 456 56.48 5.97 -128.03
CA ALA A 456 56.44 5.36 -129.37
C ALA A 456 57.47 4.29 -129.79
N GLU A 457 56.98 3.04 -129.84
CA GLU A 457 57.17 2.19 -131.02
C GLU A 457 55.79 1.69 -131.49
N SER A 458 55.61 1.39 -132.78
CA SER A 458 54.28 1.17 -133.39
C SER A 458 54.13 -0.18 -134.07
N THR A 459 53.11 -0.95 -133.67
CA THR A 459 52.71 -2.23 -134.29
C THR A 459 51.18 -2.39 -134.26
N PRO A 460 50.57 -3.11 -135.23
CA PRO A 460 49.15 -2.94 -135.54
C PRO A 460 48.21 -3.82 -134.70
N GLY A 461 47.38 -3.18 -133.86
CA GLY A 461 46.32 -3.85 -133.06
C GLY A 461 45.01 -3.06 -132.92
N GLY A 462 44.80 -2.01 -133.71
CA GLY A 462 43.81 -0.95 -133.44
C GLY A 462 42.32 -1.29 -133.57
N ASP A 463 41.92 -2.47 -134.06
CA ASP A 463 40.52 -2.79 -134.40
C ASP A 463 39.74 -3.52 -133.28
N LEU A 464 40.41 -3.94 -132.19
CA LEU A 464 39.74 -4.54 -131.03
C LEU A 464 39.27 -3.47 -130.02
N ALA A 465 40.16 -2.53 -129.68
CA ALA A 465 39.90 -1.49 -128.66
C ALA A 465 38.71 -0.57 -129.01
N ALA A 466 38.43 -0.38 -130.30
CA ALA A 466 37.30 0.43 -130.78
C ALA A 466 35.92 -0.22 -130.53
N ARG A 467 35.87 -1.53 -130.25
CA ARG A 467 34.61 -2.26 -130.02
C ARG A 467 34.29 -2.49 -128.55
N THR A 468 35.32 -2.66 -127.72
CA THR A 468 35.17 -2.93 -126.28
C THR A 468 34.91 -1.65 -125.48
N ALA A 469 35.58 -0.55 -125.83
CA ALA A 469 35.48 0.74 -125.13
C ALA A 469 34.06 1.22 -124.76
N PRO A 470 33.03 1.19 -125.62
CA PRO A 470 31.69 1.63 -125.23
C PRO A 470 31.02 0.71 -124.20
N LEU A 471 31.23 -0.62 -124.29
CA LEU A 471 30.69 -1.59 -123.33
C LEU A 471 31.43 -1.49 -121.98
N THR A 472 32.74 -1.25 -122.00
CA THR A 472 33.52 -0.94 -120.80
C THR A 472 33.01 0.34 -120.16
N ALA A 473 32.83 1.43 -120.92
CA ALA A 473 32.35 2.71 -120.39
C ALA A 473 30.92 2.65 -119.81
N GLU A 474 29.98 1.95 -120.46
CA GLU A 474 28.63 1.77 -119.94
C GLU A 474 28.62 0.91 -118.67
N LEU A 475 29.44 -0.14 -118.59
CA LEU A 475 29.53 -0.97 -117.39
C LEU A 475 30.35 -0.33 -116.27
N ASP A 476 31.34 0.51 -116.58
CA ASP A 476 32.01 1.39 -115.61
C ASP A 476 31.02 2.39 -115.04
N GLN A 477 30.12 2.96 -115.86
CA GLN A 477 29.05 3.84 -115.40
C GLN A 477 28.04 3.10 -114.51
N VAL A 478 27.65 1.87 -114.85
CA VAL A 478 26.81 1.02 -113.99
C VAL A 478 27.53 0.64 -112.68
N THR A 479 28.82 0.34 -112.75
CA THR A 479 29.64 -0.06 -111.58
C THR A 479 29.88 1.13 -110.65
N ALA A 480 30.17 2.31 -111.19
CA ALA A 480 30.26 3.56 -110.45
C ALA A 480 28.93 3.91 -109.79
N ARG A 481 27.80 3.77 -110.49
CA ARG A 481 26.46 4.03 -109.93
C ARG A 481 26.05 3.01 -108.87
N LEU A 482 26.47 1.75 -108.98
CA LEU A 482 26.29 0.75 -107.92
C LEU A 482 27.18 1.06 -106.70
N ALA A 483 28.39 1.59 -106.91
CA ALA A 483 29.27 2.04 -105.84
C ALA A 483 28.78 3.33 -105.16
N GLU A 484 28.18 4.25 -105.91
CA GLU A 484 27.47 5.44 -105.42
C GLU A 484 26.29 5.04 -104.52
N ILE A 485 25.46 4.10 -104.98
CA ILE A 485 24.34 3.54 -104.18
C ILE A 485 24.85 2.82 -102.92
N ASP A 486 25.91 2.00 -103.00
CA ASP A 486 26.47 1.36 -101.80
C ASP A 486 27.06 2.40 -100.83
N ALA A 487 27.73 3.43 -101.35
CA ALA A 487 28.31 4.53 -100.57
C ALA A 487 27.23 5.38 -99.86
N ASP A 488 26.08 5.64 -100.48
CA ASP A 488 24.91 6.27 -99.85
C ASP A 488 24.24 5.34 -98.82
N LEU A 489 24.26 4.02 -99.05
CA LEU A 489 23.75 3.04 -98.09
C LEU A 489 24.70 2.78 -96.91
N VAL A 490 25.99 3.12 -96.98
CA VAL A 490 26.92 3.02 -95.83
C VAL A 490 26.48 3.89 -94.64
N PRO A 491 26.26 5.21 -94.77
CA PRO A 491 25.84 6.05 -93.64
C PRO A 491 24.45 5.69 -93.14
N GLU A 492 23.51 5.25 -93.99
CA GLU A 492 22.20 4.79 -93.53
C GLU A 492 22.27 3.46 -92.76
N ARG A 493 23.00 2.45 -93.25
CA ARG A 493 23.27 1.23 -92.47
C ARG A 493 23.94 1.53 -91.13
N ARG A 494 24.86 2.52 -91.09
CA ARG A 494 25.47 2.98 -89.84
C ARG A 494 24.44 3.65 -88.91
N ARG A 495 23.66 4.62 -89.39
CA ARG A 495 22.59 5.29 -88.62
C ARG A 495 21.59 4.28 -88.04
N ALA A 496 21.18 3.29 -88.84
CA ALA A 496 20.24 2.26 -88.42
C ALA A 496 20.82 1.31 -87.35
N ARG A 497 22.10 0.92 -87.46
CA ARG A 497 22.82 0.15 -86.42
C ARG A 497 23.02 0.95 -85.13
N ASP A 498 23.43 2.22 -85.25
CA ASP A 498 23.63 3.12 -84.12
C ASP A 498 22.30 3.35 -83.37
N ALA A 499 21.19 3.51 -84.11
CA ALA A 499 19.83 3.61 -83.56
C ALA A 499 19.34 2.29 -82.92
N ALA A 500 19.60 1.14 -83.52
CA ALA A 500 19.27 -0.17 -82.93
C ALA A 500 20.02 -0.40 -81.61
N THR A 501 21.31 -0.01 -81.56
CA THR A 501 22.13 -0.08 -80.34
C THR A 501 21.57 0.85 -79.26
N ALA A 502 21.25 2.11 -79.60
CA ALA A 502 20.64 3.05 -78.66
C ALA A 502 19.28 2.57 -78.12
N LEU A 503 18.48 1.86 -78.94
CA LEU A 503 17.20 1.27 -78.53
C LEU A 503 17.38 0.07 -77.58
N ASP A 504 18.34 -0.82 -77.84
CA ASP A 504 18.62 -1.95 -76.93
C ASP A 504 19.31 -1.49 -75.63
N ASP A 505 20.14 -0.43 -75.66
CA ASP A 505 20.66 0.24 -74.47
C ASP A 505 19.52 0.89 -73.66
N ALA A 506 18.62 1.65 -74.31
CA ALA A 506 17.45 2.24 -73.64
C ALA A 506 16.53 1.18 -73.00
N ARG A 507 16.34 0.03 -73.66
CA ARG A 507 15.63 -1.13 -73.07
C ARG A 507 16.36 -1.72 -71.87
N ARG A 508 17.69 -1.81 -71.91
CA ARG A 508 18.50 -2.27 -70.78
C ARG A 508 18.34 -1.33 -69.58
N THR A 509 18.51 -0.03 -69.80
CA THR A 509 18.34 1.01 -68.77
C THR A 509 16.90 1.05 -68.23
N ALA A 510 15.86 0.86 -69.04
CA ALA A 510 14.49 0.78 -68.56
C ALA A 510 14.25 -0.44 -67.64
N ARG A 511 14.81 -1.61 -67.98
CA ARG A 511 14.76 -2.81 -67.12
C ARG A 511 15.57 -2.63 -65.83
N GLU A 512 16.75 -2.03 -65.92
CA GLU A 512 17.60 -1.73 -64.74
C GLU A 512 16.91 -0.78 -63.74
N HIS A 513 16.14 0.20 -64.24
CA HIS A 513 15.29 1.06 -63.42
C HIS A 513 14.12 0.29 -62.78
N ALA A 514 13.41 -0.56 -63.54
CA ALA A 514 12.33 -1.39 -63.00
C ALA A 514 12.83 -2.34 -61.90
N ASP A 515 13.93 -3.06 -62.14
CA ASP A 515 14.61 -3.87 -61.12
C ASP A 515 15.09 -3.02 -59.93
N GLY A 516 15.51 -1.78 -60.17
CA GLY A 516 15.88 -0.79 -59.15
C GLY A 516 14.71 -0.48 -58.23
N ILE A 517 13.55 -0.15 -58.80
CA ILE A 517 12.29 0.13 -58.09
C ILE A 517 11.84 -1.12 -57.31
N ASP A 518 11.93 -2.32 -57.87
CA ASP A 518 11.57 -3.56 -57.19
C ASP A 518 12.54 -3.96 -56.07
N ARG A 519 13.83 -3.59 -56.18
CA ARG A 519 14.80 -3.73 -55.08
C ARG A 519 14.52 -2.72 -53.95
N LEU A 520 14.16 -1.48 -54.30
CA LEU A 520 13.81 -0.44 -53.32
C LEU A 520 12.50 -0.76 -52.59
N THR A 521 11.46 -1.17 -53.32
CA THR A 521 10.14 -1.52 -52.76
C THR A 521 10.26 -2.67 -51.76
N ARG A 522 10.89 -3.80 -52.17
CA ARG A 522 11.14 -4.93 -51.26
C ARG A 522 11.97 -4.54 -50.03
N ARG A 523 12.96 -3.64 -50.18
CA ARG A 523 13.76 -3.16 -49.04
C ARG A 523 12.93 -2.31 -48.07
N LEU A 524 12.00 -1.50 -48.56
CA LEU A 524 11.07 -0.73 -47.72
C LEU A 524 10.07 -1.67 -47.02
N GLU A 525 9.56 -2.69 -47.72
CA GLU A 525 8.67 -3.72 -47.15
C GLU A 525 9.35 -4.53 -46.05
N THR A 526 10.58 -5.00 -46.26
CA THR A 526 11.38 -5.67 -45.21
C THR A 526 11.61 -4.74 -44.00
N THR A 527 11.99 -3.48 -44.25
CA THR A 527 12.20 -2.49 -43.17
C THR A 527 10.90 -2.26 -42.37
N ARG A 528 9.74 -2.25 -43.04
CA ARG A 528 8.43 -2.16 -42.38
C ARG A 528 8.14 -3.40 -41.54
N ALA A 529 8.34 -4.60 -42.11
CA ALA A 529 8.09 -5.87 -41.43
C ALA A 529 8.96 -6.07 -40.17
N GLU A 530 10.20 -5.57 -40.18
CA GLU A 530 11.09 -5.61 -39.02
C GLU A 530 10.72 -4.62 -37.90
N VAL A 531 10.11 -3.47 -38.24
CA VAL A 531 9.94 -2.34 -37.31
C VAL A 531 8.50 -2.13 -36.84
N GLU A 532 7.47 -2.42 -37.66
CA GLU A 532 6.07 -2.29 -37.22
C GLU A 532 5.78 -3.11 -35.94
N PRO A 533 6.25 -4.36 -35.76
CA PRO A 533 6.06 -5.10 -34.52
C PRO A 533 6.71 -4.42 -33.29
N ARG A 534 7.81 -3.67 -33.49
CA ARG A 534 8.46 -2.88 -32.42
C ARG A 534 7.65 -1.63 -32.09
N LEU A 535 7.10 -0.95 -33.10
CA LEU A 535 6.20 0.19 -32.91
C LEU A 535 4.91 -0.24 -32.22
N GLU A 536 4.29 -1.35 -32.62
CA GLU A 536 3.12 -1.93 -31.95
C GLU A 536 3.42 -2.32 -30.49
N HIS A 537 4.61 -2.88 -30.22
CA HIS A 537 5.05 -3.22 -28.88
C HIS A 537 5.19 -1.97 -27.98
N GLU A 538 5.89 -0.92 -28.42
CA GLU A 538 5.99 0.32 -27.63
C GLU A 538 4.64 1.06 -27.53
N ARG A 539 3.79 1.05 -28.57
CA ARG A 539 2.39 1.52 -28.49
C ARG A 539 1.57 0.72 -27.48
N ALA A 540 1.84 -0.57 -27.30
CA ALA A 540 1.20 -1.40 -26.27
C ALA A 540 1.72 -1.08 -24.87
N GLN A 541 3.05 -0.91 -24.71
CA GLN A 541 3.64 -0.45 -23.45
C GLN A 541 3.12 0.93 -23.03
N GLU A 542 3.01 1.89 -23.96
CA GLU A 542 2.51 3.23 -23.65
C GLU A 542 1.03 3.18 -23.22
N ARG A 543 0.19 2.39 -23.92
CA ARG A 543 -1.21 2.14 -23.49
C ARG A 543 -1.28 1.52 -22.09
N ALA A 544 -0.42 0.54 -21.78
CA ALA A 544 -0.34 -0.08 -20.46
C ALA A 544 0.16 0.89 -19.37
N ALA A 545 1.10 1.79 -19.68
CA ALA A 545 1.54 2.85 -18.78
C ALA A 545 0.44 3.90 -18.54
N ARG A 546 -0.25 4.36 -19.60
CA ARG A 546 -1.38 5.29 -19.49
C ARG A 546 -2.52 4.70 -18.64
N ALA A 547 -2.81 3.40 -18.83
CA ALA A 547 -3.80 2.69 -18.02
C ALA A 547 -3.39 2.54 -16.54
N ARG A 548 -2.09 2.42 -16.23
CA ARG A 548 -1.59 2.47 -14.85
C ARG A 548 -1.73 3.88 -14.26
N ALA A 549 -1.32 4.92 -14.97
CA ALA A 549 -1.46 6.31 -14.52
C ALA A 549 -2.92 6.71 -14.27
N ALA A 550 -3.86 6.26 -15.12
CA ALA A 550 -5.28 6.47 -14.91
C ALA A 550 -5.81 5.81 -13.62
N ARG A 551 -5.32 4.61 -13.27
CA ARG A 551 -5.66 3.96 -11.99
C ARG A 551 -5.08 4.70 -10.79
N SER A 552 -3.80 5.11 -10.83
CA SER A 552 -3.20 5.91 -9.77
C SER A 552 -3.93 7.24 -9.55
N ALA A 553 -4.39 7.88 -10.62
CA ALA A 553 -5.19 9.11 -10.55
C ALA A 553 -6.56 8.88 -9.88
N ALA A 554 -7.24 7.78 -10.20
CA ALA A 554 -8.50 7.40 -9.55
C ALA A 554 -8.30 7.10 -8.05
N THR A 555 -7.23 6.40 -7.67
CA THR A 555 -6.87 6.16 -6.26
C THR A 555 -6.55 7.45 -5.52
N LEU A 556 -5.87 8.41 -6.16
CA LEU A 556 -5.61 9.73 -5.55
C LEU A 556 -6.91 10.52 -5.33
N ALA A 557 -7.88 10.44 -6.24
CA ALA A 557 -9.19 11.08 -6.09
C ALA A 557 -10.01 10.46 -4.94
N ASP A 558 -10.06 9.13 -4.84
CA ASP A 558 -10.70 8.39 -3.75
C ASP A 558 -10.12 8.77 -2.37
N VAL A 559 -8.79 8.79 -2.25
CA VAL A 559 -8.13 9.16 -1.00
C VAL A 559 -8.35 10.63 -0.63
N ARG A 560 -8.47 11.52 -1.61
CA ARG A 560 -8.81 12.93 -1.38
C ARG A 560 -10.23 13.10 -0.83
N GLN A 561 -11.22 12.42 -1.41
CA GLN A 561 -12.59 12.44 -0.88
C GLN A 561 -12.63 11.93 0.56
N GLN A 562 -12.01 10.77 0.82
CA GLN A 562 -11.92 10.21 2.18
C GLN A 562 -11.25 11.18 3.18
N LEU A 563 -10.24 11.93 2.75
CA LEU A 563 -9.55 12.93 3.58
C LEU A 563 -10.40 14.19 3.82
N GLU A 564 -11.19 14.63 2.84
CA GLU A 564 -12.14 15.73 3.01
C GLU A 564 -13.30 15.34 3.95
N ASP A 565 -13.87 14.15 3.77
CA ASP A 565 -14.91 13.60 4.64
C ASP A 565 -14.41 13.45 6.10
N ALA A 566 -13.20 12.92 6.28
CA ALA A 566 -12.58 12.80 7.60
C ALA A 566 -12.29 14.17 8.25
N ARG A 567 -11.87 15.18 7.46
CA ARG A 567 -11.70 16.56 7.94
C ARG A 567 -13.02 17.19 8.36
N ALA A 568 -14.09 16.97 7.59
CA ALA A 568 -15.44 17.45 7.91
C ALA A 568 -15.96 16.84 9.22
N ALA A 569 -15.80 15.52 9.41
CA ALA A 569 -16.13 14.84 10.66
C ALA A 569 -15.29 15.37 11.84
N ALA A 570 -13.97 15.50 11.67
CA ALA A 570 -13.06 16.00 12.68
C ALA A 570 -13.37 17.45 13.13
N ALA A 571 -13.92 18.28 12.22
CA ALA A 571 -14.32 19.66 12.50
C ALA A 571 -15.60 19.79 13.35
N GLY A 572 -16.42 18.75 13.46
CA GLY A 572 -17.64 18.77 14.28
C GLY A 572 -17.40 18.64 15.78
N PHE A 573 -16.33 17.94 16.19
CA PHE A 573 -16.06 17.61 17.59
C PHE A 573 -15.96 18.80 18.56
N PRO A 574 -15.33 19.95 18.24
CA PRO A 574 -15.24 21.07 19.17
C PRO A 574 -16.61 21.57 19.66
N ALA A 575 -17.61 21.63 18.78
CA ALA A 575 -18.97 22.05 19.15
C ALA A 575 -19.66 21.02 20.05
N LEU A 576 -19.51 19.72 19.76
CA LEU A 576 -20.04 18.63 20.58
C LEU A 576 -19.39 18.60 21.98
N ILE A 577 -18.08 18.85 22.05
CA ILE A 577 -17.32 18.88 23.31
C ILE A 577 -17.74 20.06 24.18
N GLU A 578 -17.93 21.26 23.63
CA GLU A 578 -18.43 22.40 24.42
C GLU A 578 -19.88 22.20 24.88
N ALA A 579 -20.73 21.56 24.07
CA ALA A 579 -22.09 21.16 24.49
C ALA A 579 -22.06 20.15 25.65
N ALA A 580 -21.20 19.12 25.58
CA ALA A 580 -21.05 18.13 26.66
C ALA A 580 -20.43 18.74 27.93
N LYS A 581 -19.51 19.72 27.79
CA LYS A 581 -18.99 20.53 28.92
C LYS A 581 -20.06 21.43 29.53
N ALA A 582 -21.08 21.86 28.78
CA ALA A 582 -22.22 22.59 29.33
C ALA A 582 -23.11 21.65 30.16
N ASP A 583 -23.59 20.55 29.57
CA ASP A 583 -24.42 19.56 30.29
C ASP A 583 -23.74 19.07 31.58
N LEU A 584 -22.45 18.73 31.54
CA LEU A 584 -21.68 18.33 32.73
C LEU A 584 -21.75 19.36 33.86
N ARG A 585 -21.56 20.66 33.56
CA ARG A 585 -21.64 21.74 34.56
C ARG A 585 -23.05 21.89 35.13
N ASP A 586 -24.07 21.73 34.29
CA ASP A 586 -25.47 21.79 34.72
C ASP A 586 -25.83 20.59 35.61
N ARG A 587 -25.36 19.38 35.27
CA ARG A 587 -25.54 18.17 36.12
C ARG A 587 -24.78 18.29 37.44
N GLN A 588 -23.56 18.83 37.45
CA GLN A 588 -22.80 19.10 38.68
C GLN A 588 -23.54 20.09 39.56
N THR A 589 -23.99 21.22 39.00
CA THR A 589 -24.77 22.24 39.73
C THR A 589 -26.06 21.66 40.33
N ALA A 590 -26.73 20.75 39.62
CA ALA A 590 -27.89 20.02 40.14
C ALA A 590 -27.52 19.07 41.29
N ALA A 591 -26.42 18.31 41.16
CA ALA A 591 -25.93 17.41 42.20
C ALA A 591 -25.50 18.16 43.48
N ASP A 592 -24.79 19.28 43.36
CA ASP A 592 -24.38 20.14 44.49
C ASP A 592 -25.59 20.79 45.19
N THR A 593 -26.65 21.07 44.44
CA THR A 593 -27.91 21.57 44.98
C THR A 593 -28.66 20.48 45.74
N ALA A 594 -28.74 19.26 45.20
CA ALA A 594 -29.30 18.11 45.91
C ALA A 594 -28.48 17.72 47.15
N GLN A 595 -27.15 17.85 47.11
CA GLN A 595 -26.29 17.60 48.27
C GLN A 595 -26.54 18.59 49.41
N ARG A 596 -26.73 19.88 49.09
CA ARG A 596 -27.12 20.90 50.08
C ARG A 596 -28.47 20.59 50.70
N THR A 597 -29.48 20.24 49.88
CA THR A 597 -30.79 19.79 50.37
C THR A 597 -30.68 18.57 51.29
N TRP A 598 -29.82 17.60 50.99
CA TRP A 598 -29.56 16.46 51.86
C TRP A 598 -28.91 16.86 53.20
N TRP A 599 -27.92 17.76 53.17
CA TRP A 599 -27.30 18.28 54.40
C TRP A 599 -28.29 19.04 55.29
N ASP A 600 -29.19 19.83 54.71
CA ASP A 600 -30.18 20.60 55.48
C ASP A 600 -31.31 19.71 56.02
N ALA A 601 -31.74 18.69 55.26
CA ALA A 601 -32.57 17.62 55.79
C ALA A 601 -31.88 16.89 56.96
N LYS A 602 -30.57 16.59 56.82
CA LYS A 602 -29.81 15.90 57.88
C LYS A 602 -29.71 16.74 59.15
N LYS A 603 -29.34 18.03 59.06
CA LYS A 603 -29.35 18.94 60.22
C LYS A 603 -30.72 18.96 60.93
N THR A 604 -31.80 18.86 60.17
CA THR A 604 -33.17 18.84 60.72
C THR A 604 -33.44 17.55 61.51
N ALA A 605 -33.04 16.39 60.98
CA ALA A 605 -33.12 15.12 61.69
C ALA A 605 -32.18 15.06 62.91
N ASP A 606 -30.90 15.44 62.74
CA ASP A 606 -29.90 15.49 63.82
C ASP A 606 -30.38 16.40 64.99
N ARG A 607 -31.02 17.54 64.68
CA ARG A 607 -31.67 18.42 65.68
C ARG A 607 -32.83 17.72 66.40
N LEU A 608 -33.75 17.09 65.66
CA LEU A 608 -34.91 16.42 66.25
C LEU A 608 -34.50 15.20 67.10
N ILE A 609 -33.40 14.51 66.77
CA ILE A 609 -32.83 13.47 67.64
C ILE A 609 -32.27 14.08 68.93
N GLY A 610 -31.58 15.23 68.85
CA GLY A 610 -31.09 15.97 70.00
C GLY A 610 -32.20 16.51 70.92
N GLU A 611 -33.31 16.98 70.34
CA GLU A 611 -34.52 17.40 71.08
C GLU A 611 -35.30 16.20 71.64
N PHE A 612 -35.22 15.04 70.98
CA PHE A 612 -35.78 13.80 71.51
C PHE A 612 -34.93 13.28 72.68
N ALA A 613 -33.61 13.40 72.68
CA ALA A 613 -32.75 12.89 73.76
C ALA A 613 -33.22 13.37 75.15
N PRO A 614 -33.35 12.48 76.16
CA PRO A 614 -33.85 12.87 77.47
C PRO A 614 -32.92 13.89 78.13
N ALA A 615 -33.50 14.91 78.76
CA ALA A 615 -32.75 15.91 79.51
C ALA A 615 -31.88 15.22 80.58
N PRO A 616 -30.62 15.66 80.78
CA PRO A 616 -29.74 15.07 81.78
C PRO A 616 -30.28 15.32 83.20
N ASN A 617 -30.49 14.23 83.94
CA ASN A 617 -30.78 14.22 85.39
C ASN A 617 -29.49 14.19 86.21
#